data_AF-L5N194-F1
#
_entry.id   AF-L5N194-F1
#
_cell.length_a   1.000
_cell.length_b   1.000
_cell.length_c   1.000
_cell.angle_alpha   90.00
_cell.angle_beta   90.00
_cell.angle_gamma   90.00
#
_symmetry.space_group_name_H-M   'P 1'
#
loop_
_entity.id
_entity.type
_entity.pdbx_description
1 polymer ?
#
loop_
_entity_poly.entity_id
_entity_poly.type
_entity_poly.pdbx_seq_one_letter_code
_entity_poly.pdbx_strand_id
1 'polypeptide(L)' 'MTMDPMEDFLYHLKKYMEYTTEMRSSYEHLTAEQKEKVIQASPAGKDPEVLSKHAYAWHDKLFTQNEMDKKR' A
#
# COMPACT_ATOMS: atom_id res chain seq x y z
N MET A 1 5.31 -7.73 -26.47
CA MET A 1 5.63 -6.59 -25.58
C MET A 1 6.37 -7.16 -24.39
N THR A 2 7.68 -6.98 -24.30
CA THR A 2 8.40 -7.26 -23.06
C THR A 2 8.14 -6.08 -22.14
N MET A 3 7.21 -6.23 -21.19
CA MET A 3 7.02 -5.23 -20.13
C MET A 3 8.34 -5.09 -19.38
N ASP A 4 8.78 -3.85 -19.16
CA ASP A 4 9.90 -3.54 -18.28
C ASP A 4 9.57 -4.08 -16.88
N PRO A 5 10.39 -4.94 -16.26
CA PRO A 5 10.15 -5.47 -14.92
C PRO A 5 9.91 -4.38 -13.87
N MET A 6 10.50 -3.19 -14.03
CA MET A 6 10.25 -2.07 -13.12
C MET A 6 8.85 -1.49 -13.30
N GLU A 7 8.37 -1.36 -14.54
CA GLU A 7 7.02 -0.89 -14.82
C GLU A 7 5.96 -1.89 -14.34
N ASP A 8 6.23 -3.19 -14.47
CA ASP A 8 5.38 -4.25 -13.91
C ASP A 8 5.32 -4.20 -12.37
N PHE A 9 6.47 -4.01 -11.72
CA PHE A 9 6.50 -3.83 -10.26
C PHE A 9 5.74 -2.58 -9.81
N LEU A 10 5.92 -1.45 -10.49
CA LEU A 10 5.19 -0.21 -10.20
C LEU A 10 3.67 -0.38 -10.39
N TYR A 11 3.25 -1.13 -11.40
CA TYR A 11 1.84 -1.50 -11.58
C TYR A 11 1.30 -2.29 -10.40
N HIS A 12 2.01 -3.33 -9.96
CA HIS A 12 1.62 -4.14 -8.81
C HIS A 12 1.64 -3.34 -7.50
N LEU A 13 2.60 -2.44 -7.32
CA LEU A 13 2.66 -1.56 -6.16
C LEU A 13 1.47 -0.61 -6.13
N LYS A 14 1.06 -0.06 -7.29
CA LYS A 14 -0.17 0.73 -7.39
C LYS A 14 -1.41 -0.07 -7.03
N LYS A 15 -1.51 -1.33 -7.49
CA LYS A 15 -2.61 -2.24 -7.09
C LYS A 15 -2.63 -2.51 -5.59
N TYR A 16 -1.46 -2.66 -4.97
CA TYR A 16 -1.37 -2.80 -3.53
C TYR A 16 -1.82 -1.54 -2.77
N MET A 17 -1.55 -0.34 -3.29
CA MET A 17 -2.07 0.91 -2.73
C MET A 17 -3.60 1.00 -2.82
N GLU A 18 -4.19 0.64 -3.96
CA GLU A 18 -5.65 0.59 -4.15
C GLU A 18 -6.28 -0.33 -3.09
N TYR A 19 -5.75 -1.57 -2.97
CA TYR A 19 -6.24 -2.55 -2.01
C TYR A 19 -6.11 -2.08 -0.55
N THR A 20 -4.96 -1.54 -0.15
CA THR A 20 -4.76 -1.06 1.23
C THR A 20 -5.64 0.15 1.56
N THR A 21 -6.00 0.96 0.56
CA THR A 21 -6.95 2.06 0.72
C THR A 21 -8.38 1.56 0.92
N GLU A 22 -8.81 0.58 0.13
CA GLU A 22 -10.11 -0.08 0.29
C GLU A 22 -10.22 -0.80 1.65
N MET A 23 -9.14 -1.45 2.09
CA MET A 23 -9.07 -2.10 3.38
C MET A 23 -9.16 -1.09 4.53
N ARG A 24 -8.48 0.06 4.43
CA ARG A 24 -8.62 1.16 5.40
C ARG A 24 -10.07 1.66 5.46
N SER A 25 -10.68 1.93 4.31
CA SER A 25 -12.07 2.37 4.22
C SER A 25 -13.02 1.35 4.86
N SER A 26 -12.87 0.07 4.55
CA SER A 26 -13.67 -1.01 5.13
C SER A 26 -13.49 -1.11 6.65
N TYR A 27 -12.26 -0.90 7.14
CA TYR A 27 -11.95 -0.87 8.57
C TYR A 27 -12.65 0.28 9.31
N GLU A 28 -12.77 1.46 8.69
CA GLU A 28 -13.43 2.62 9.31
C GLU A 28 -14.88 2.33 9.71
N HIS A 29 -15.59 1.51 8.92
CA HIS A 29 -16.98 1.12 9.14
C HIS A 29 -17.19 0.01 10.19
N LEU A 30 -16.12 -0.60 10.69
CA LEU A 30 -16.21 -1.64 11.72
C LEU A 30 -16.55 -1.07 13.10
N THR A 31 -17.22 -1.89 13.93
CA THR A 31 -17.42 -1.57 15.35
C THR A 31 -16.10 -1.59 16.11
N ALA A 32 -16.06 -0.99 17.31
CA ALA A 32 -14.86 -0.99 18.14
C ALA A 32 -14.34 -2.40 18.45
N GLU A 33 -15.24 -3.33 18.79
CA GLU A 33 -14.88 -4.74 19.06
C GLU A 33 -14.28 -5.43 17.82
N GLN A 34 -14.85 -5.18 16.64
CA GLN A 34 -14.34 -5.73 15.39
C GLN A 34 -12.95 -5.14 15.03
N LYS A 35 -12.76 -3.83 15.24
CA LYS A 35 -11.48 -3.16 15.06
C LYS A 35 -10.39 -3.77 15.95
N GLU A 36 -10.73 -4.02 17.21
CA GLU A 36 -9.81 -4.65 18.16
C GLU A 36 -9.39 -6.07 17.73
N LYS A 37 -10.33 -6.89 17.25
CA LYS A 37 -10.03 -8.22 16.68
C LYS A 37 -9.06 -8.13 15.50
N VAL A 38 -9.26 -7.15 14.61
CA VAL A 38 -8.35 -6.93 13.46
C VAL A 38 -6.95 -6.55 13.92
N ILE A 39 -6.82 -5.65 14.89
CA ILE A 39 -5.53 -5.24 15.45
C ILE A 39 -4.84 -6.41 16.15
N GLN A 40 -5.56 -7.19 16.97
CA GLN A 40 -5.00 -8.34 17.68
C GLN A 40 -4.52 -9.44 16.72
N ALA A 41 -5.21 -9.63 15.60
CA ALA A 41 -4.81 -10.58 14.56
C ALA A 41 -3.67 -10.05 13.66
N SER A 42 -3.38 -8.75 13.70
CA SER A 42 -2.30 -8.14 12.91
C SER A 42 -0.93 -8.60 13.41
N PRO A 43 -0.04 -9.14 12.56
CA PRO A 43 1.30 -9.58 12.98
C PRO A 43 2.15 -8.47 13.61
N ALA A 44 1.87 -7.22 13.25
CA ALA A 44 2.57 -6.05 13.79
C ALA A 44 1.78 -5.33 14.89
N GLY A 45 0.57 -5.82 15.25
CA GLY A 45 -0.34 -5.12 16.14
C GLY A 45 -0.77 -3.73 15.62
N LYS A 46 -0.76 -3.55 14.29
CA LYS A 46 -1.08 -2.27 13.63
C LYS A 46 -2.38 -2.36 12.86
N ASP A 47 -3.07 -1.23 12.79
CA ASP A 47 -4.27 -1.08 11.99
C ASP A 47 -3.97 -1.04 10.47
N PRO A 48 -5.01 -1.18 9.63
CA PRO A 48 -4.89 -1.03 8.17
C PRO A 48 -4.42 0.35 7.67
N GLU A 49 -4.54 1.42 8.46
CA GLU A 49 -4.10 2.76 8.05
C GLU A 49 -2.59 2.80 7.86
N VAL A 50 -1.83 2.11 8.72
CA VAL A 50 -0.38 1.99 8.59
C VAL A 50 0.01 1.34 7.26
N LEU A 51 -0.69 0.29 6.84
CA LEU A 51 -0.41 -0.41 5.59
C LEU A 51 -0.62 0.49 4.38
N SER A 52 -1.71 1.26 4.36
CA SER A 52 -1.97 2.26 3.33
C SER A 52 -0.86 3.31 3.28
N LYS A 53 -0.48 3.91 4.42
CA LYS A 53 0.60 4.91 4.49
C LYS A 53 1.93 4.39 3.97
N HIS A 54 2.30 3.16 4.32
CA HIS A 54 3.53 2.54 3.83
C HIS A 54 3.49 2.29 2.32
N ALA A 55 2.36 1.84 1.77
CA ALA A 55 2.20 1.63 0.34
C ALA A 55 2.36 2.93 -0.45
N TYR A 56 1.72 4.02 0.00
CA TYR A 56 1.89 5.35 -0.59
C TYR A 56 3.35 5.83 -0.53
N ALA A 57 3.98 5.77 0.65
CA ALA A 57 5.36 6.23 0.82
C ALA A 57 6.36 5.43 -0.05
N TRP A 58 6.13 4.12 -0.21
CA TRP A 58 6.95 3.28 -1.08
C TRP A 58 6.76 3.67 -2.54
N HIS A 59 5.51 3.79 -3.00
CA HIS A 59 5.22 4.20 -4.36
C HIS A 59 5.85 5.54 -4.72
N ASP A 60 5.63 6.57 -3.89
CA ASP A 60 6.13 7.92 -4.18
C ASP A 60 7.65 7.96 -4.25
N LYS A 61 8.33 7.24 -3.33
CA LYS A 61 9.78 7.15 -3.33
C LYS A 61 10.31 6.43 -4.58
N LEU A 62 9.73 5.28 -4.92
CA LEU A 62 10.16 4.48 -6.06
C LEU A 62 9.88 5.19 -7.39
N PHE A 63 8.71 5.81 -7.52
CA PHE A 63 8.33 6.59 -8.70
C PHE A 63 9.27 7.78 -8.90
N THR A 64 9.56 8.54 -7.84
CA THR A 64 10.50 9.68 -7.89
C THR A 64 11.90 9.24 -8.33
N GLN A 65 12.40 8.13 -7.78
CA GLN A 65 13.71 7.59 -8.15
C GLN A 65 13.75 7.15 -9.62
N ASN A 66 12.74 6.41 -10.09
CA ASN A 66 12.65 5.95 -11.46
C ASN A 66 12.60 7.10 -12.49
N GLU A 67 11.85 8.17 -12.19
CA GLU A 67 11.78 9.36 -13.04
C GLU A 67 13.10 10.16 -13.08
N MET A 68 13.86 10.17 -11.98
CA MET A 68 15.19 10.77 -11.96
C MET A 68 16.20 9.98 -12.80
N ASP A 69 16.12 8.64 -12.74
CA ASP A 69 17.02 7.76 -13.49
C ASP A 69 16.73 7.82 -15.01
N LYS A 70 15.47 7.96 -15.42
CA LYS A 70 15.09 8.16 -16.84
C LYS A 70 15.59 9.49 -17.44
N LYS A 71 15.98 10.47 -16.61
CA LYS A 71 16.46 11.80 -17.05
C LYS A 71 17.99 11.91 -17.14
N ARG A 72 18.72 10.88 -16.73
CA ARG A 72 20.19 10.79 -16.79
C ARG A 72 20.63 10.10 -18.07
#